data_AF-A0A2U2HPN2-F1
#
_entry.id   AF-A0A2U2HPN2-F1
#
_cell.length_a   1.000
_cell.length_b   1.000
_cell.length_c   1.000
_cell.angle_alpha   90.00
_cell.angle_beta   90.00
_cell.angle_gamma   90.00
#
_symmetry.space_group_name_H-M   'P 1'
#
loop_
_entity.id
_entity.type
_entity.pdbx_description
1 polymer ?
#
loop_
_entity_poly.entity_id
_entity_poly.type
_entity_poly.pdbx_seq_one_letter_code
_entity_poly.pdbx_strand_id
1 'polypeptide(L)'
;LLRAKDADKGAGAKYEAIWLEDKLVKGQLWIPTKTNGVIVRARIVADAPATAGKPVPAALEKSIETIDRELTGLATIWETDYDR
;
A
#
# COMPACT_ATOMS: atom_id res chain seq x y z
N LEU A 1 13.13 -1.10 -4.72
CA LEU A 1 12.07 -1.03 -5.75
C LEU A 1 10.98 -0.12 -5.20
N LEU A 2 10.55 0.89 -5.94
CA LEU A 2 9.38 1.70 -5.61
C LEU A 2 8.29 1.31 -6.61
N ARG A 3 7.15 0.83 -6.13
CA ARG A 3 5.94 0.67 -6.94
C ARG A 3 4.93 1.71 -6.47
N ALA A 4 4.61 2.64 -7.35
CA ALA A 4 3.57 3.63 -7.16
C ALA A 4 2.47 3.34 -8.18
N LYS A 5 1.21 3.33 -7.72
CA LYS A 5 0.05 3.18 -8.58
C LYS A 5 -0.74 4.47 -8.54
N ASP A 6 -1.06 5.02 -9.71
CA ASP A 6 -1.83 6.25 -9.81
C ASP A 6 -3.28 6.01 -9.37
N ALA A 7 -3.84 7.05 -8.74
CA ALA A 7 -5.21 7.08 -8.29
C ALA A 7 -6.18 6.93 -9.48
N ASP A 8 -7.08 5.97 -9.41
CA ASP A 8 -8.17 5.83 -10.38
C ASP A 8 -9.12 7.04 -10.26
N LYS A 9 -9.55 7.61 -11.39
CA LYS A 9 -10.26 8.90 -11.45
C LYS A 9 -11.75 8.84 -11.11
N GLY A 10 -12.24 7.74 -10.53
CA GLY A 10 -13.59 7.59 -10.04
C GLY A 10 -13.66 7.74 -8.51
N ALA A 11 -14.20 8.86 -8.02
CA ALA A 11 -14.73 9.12 -6.66
C ALA A 11 -13.98 8.64 -5.38
N GLY A 12 -12.76 8.09 -5.46
CA GLY A 12 -12.02 7.59 -4.30
C GLY A 12 -10.53 7.52 -4.62
N ALA A 13 -9.89 8.67 -4.82
CA ALA A 13 -8.47 8.74 -5.15
C ALA A 13 -7.61 8.20 -3.98
N LYS A 14 -7.29 6.92 -4.06
CA LYS A 14 -6.40 6.17 -3.17
C LYS A 14 -5.00 6.24 -3.74
N TYR A 15 -4.12 6.97 -3.09
CA TYR A 15 -2.71 6.89 -3.44
C TYR A 15 -2.13 5.66 -2.76
N GLU A 16 -1.47 4.80 -3.51
CA GLU A 16 -0.77 3.63 -2.97
C GLU A 16 0.71 3.70 -3.36
N ALA A 17 1.57 3.59 -2.34
CA ALA A 17 3.00 3.52 -2.52
C ALA A 17 3.58 2.36 -1.72
N ILE A 18 4.35 1.50 -2.40
CA ILE A 18 5.10 0.41 -1.77
C ILE A 18 6.58 0.57 -2.09
N TRP A 19 7.43 0.58 -1.06
CA TRP A 19 8.86 0.76 -1.19
C TRP A 19 9.65 -0.10 -0.21
N LEU A 20 10.92 -0.33 -0.55
CA LEU A 20 11.89 -0.99 0.32
C LEU A 20 12.83 0.06 0.91
N GLU A 21 12.96 0.10 2.23
CA GLU A 21 13.85 1.01 2.97
C GLU A 21 14.40 0.29 4.21
N ASP A 22 15.71 0.33 4.43
CA ASP A 22 16.38 -0.22 5.62
C ASP A 22 15.97 -1.67 5.99
N LYS A 23 15.85 -2.55 4.99
CA LYS A 23 15.38 -3.94 5.14
C LYS A 23 13.92 -4.05 5.61
N LEU A 24 13.10 -3.03 5.36
CA LEU A 24 11.67 -3.05 5.59
C LEU A 24 10.94 -2.80 4.29
N VAL A 25 9.93 -3.62 4.00
CA VAL A 25 8.94 -3.32 2.96
C VAL A 25 7.85 -2.48 3.61
N LYS A 26 7.65 -1.28 3.09
CA LYS A 26 6.67 -0.31 3.57
C LYS A 26 5.62 -0.13 2.50
N GLY A 27 4.36 -0.22 2.87
CA GLY A 27 3.23 0.14 2.06
C GLY A 27 2.45 1.27 2.72
N GLN A 28 1.94 2.19 1.92
CA GLN A 28 1.14 3.30 2.42
C GLN A 28 -0.02 3.61 1.49
N LEU A 29 -1.17 3.81 2.12
CA LEU A 29 -2.43 4.19 1.49
C LEU A 29 -2.91 5.51 2.10
N TRP A 30 -3.30 6.44 1.25
CA TRP A 30 -3.96 7.69 1.63
C TRP A 30 -5.38 7.69 1.08
N ILE A 31 -6.35 7.94 1.95
CA ILE A 31 -7.77 7.91 1.60
C ILE A 31 -8.42 9.22 2.07
N PRO A 32 -8.92 10.06 1.14
CA PRO A 32 -9.70 11.24 1.50
C PRO A 32 -11.04 10.86 2.16
N THR A 33 -11.44 11.57 3.21
CA THR A 33 -12.79 11.50 3.77
C THR A 33 -13.73 12.45 3.03
N LYS A 34 -14.99 12.04 2.83
CA LYS A 34 -16.01 12.88 2.18
C LYS A 34 -16.43 14.09 3.01
N THR A 35 -16.41 13.97 4.32
CA THR A 35 -17.10 14.89 5.24
C THR A 35 -16.36 16.20 5.49
N ASN A 36 -15.03 16.21 5.41
CA ASN A 36 -14.24 17.39 5.75
C ASN A 36 -12.88 17.47 5.03
N GLY A 37 -12.62 16.59 4.05
CA GLY A 37 -11.34 16.54 3.34
C GLY A 37 -10.16 16.10 4.22
N VAL A 38 -10.41 15.53 5.40
CA VAL A 38 -9.37 14.87 6.21
C VAL A 38 -8.85 13.67 5.43
N ILE A 39 -7.54 13.41 5.53
CA ILE A 39 -6.93 12.25 4.89
C ILE A 39 -6.68 11.20 5.95
N VAL A 40 -7.28 10.02 5.78
CA VAL A 40 -6.93 8.83 6.53
C VAL A 40 -5.69 8.20 5.89
N ARG A 41 -4.70 7.86 6.72
CA ARG A 41 -3.46 7.22 6.27
C ARG A 41 -3.33 5.84 6.89
N ALA A 42 -3.34 4.80 6.07
CA ALA A 42 -2.96 3.46 6.48
C ALA A 42 -1.51 3.19 6.08
N ARG A 43 -0.72 2.58 6.97
CA ARG A 43 0.66 2.19 6.71
C ARG A 43 0.89 0.77 7.20
N ILE A 44 1.41 -0.08 6.33
CA ILE A 44 1.81 -1.44 6.64
C ILE A 44 3.34 -1.50 6.53
N VAL A 45 3.99 -2.12 7.51
CA VAL A 45 5.44 -2.31 7.54
C VAL A 45 5.71 -3.78 7.81
N ALA A 46 6.53 -4.40 6.96
CA ALA A 46 6.96 -5.77 7.11
C ALA A 46 8.48 -5.86 6.99
N ASP A 47 9.07 -6.81 7.71
CA ASP A 47 10.49 -7.13 7.54
C ASP A 47 10.75 -7.64 6.12
N ALA A 48 11.76 -7.06 5.46
CA ALA A 48 12.23 -7.57 4.19
C ALA A 48 13.12 -8.79 4.46
N PRO A 49 12.87 -9.93 3.79
CA PRO A 49 13.70 -11.11 3.94
C PRO A 49 15.15 -10.78 3.52
N ALA A 50 16.11 -11.24 4.31
CA ALA A 50 17.53 -10.91 4.13
C ALA A 50 18.02 -11.27 2.72
N THR A 51 18.44 -10.26 1.95
CA THR A 51 18.98 -10.42 0.60
C THR A 51 20.51 -10.57 0.68
N ALA A 52 21.01 -11.77 0.96
CA ALA A 52 22.45 -12.04 1.00
C ALA A 52 23.08 -12.05 -0.42
N GLY A 53 23.18 -10.88 -1.05
CA GLY A 53 23.91 -10.68 -2.32
C GLY A 53 23.32 -11.37 -3.56
N LYS A 54 22.07 -11.84 -3.50
CA LYS A 54 21.36 -12.50 -4.61
C LYS A 54 20.28 -11.59 -5.19
N PRO A 55 19.76 -11.86 -6.41
CA PRO A 55 18.62 -11.14 -6.99
C PRO A 55 17.46 -11.07 -5.99
N VAL A 56 16.61 -10.04 -6.12
CA VAL A 56 15.39 -9.82 -5.30
C VAL A 56 14.76 -11.17 -4.95
N PRO A 57 14.81 -11.61 -3.68
CA PRO A 57 14.33 -12.94 -3.34
C PRO A 57 12.85 -13.04 -3.68
N ALA A 58 12.38 -14.20 -4.15
CA ALA A 58 10.96 -14.45 -4.34
C ALA A 58 10.13 -14.13 -3.07
N ALA A 59 10.76 -14.23 -1.89
CA ALA A 59 10.19 -13.82 -0.62
C ALA A 59 9.95 -12.31 -0.51
N LEU A 60 10.80 -11.46 -1.09
CA LEU A 60 10.63 -10.00 -1.11
C LEU A 60 9.49 -9.61 -2.07
N GLU A 61 9.41 -10.20 -3.26
CA GLU A 61 8.25 -10.02 -4.15
C GLU A 61 6.96 -10.45 -3.46
N LYS A 62 6.96 -11.59 -2.75
CA LYS A 62 5.81 -12.04 -1.97
C LYS A 62 5.41 -11.07 -0.86
N SER A 63 6.37 -10.45 -0.17
CA SER A 63 6.09 -9.41 0.82
C SER A 63 5.44 -8.18 0.18
N ILE A 64 5.93 -7.75 -0.99
CA ILE A 64 5.35 -6.64 -1.76
C ILE A 64 3.93 -6.97 -2.19
N GLU A 65 3.69 -8.15 -2.78
CA GLU A 65 2.36 -8.61 -3.21
C GLU A 65 1.38 -8.75 -2.04
N THR A 66 1.87 -9.17 -0.88
CA THR A 66 1.04 -9.28 0.33
C THR A 66 0.60 -7.89 0.80
N ILE A 67 1.53 -6.94 0.88
CA ILE A 67 1.22 -5.56 1.28
C ILE A 67 0.25 -4.91 0.28
N ASP A 68 0.47 -5.09 -1.02
CA ASP A 68 -0.40 -4.58 -2.09
C ASP A 68 -1.84 -5.10 -1.95
N ARG A 69 -1.99 -6.41 -1.70
CA ARG A 69 -3.29 -7.03 -1.49
C ARG A 69 -4.01 -6.49 -0.26
N GLU A 70 -3.30 -6.35 0.86
CA GLU A 70 -3.88 -5.83 2.11
C GLU A 70 -4.31 -4.37 1.95
N LEU A 71 -3.46 -3.53 1.35
CA LEU A 71 -3.81 -2.12 1.08
C LEU A 71 -5.00 -2.02 0.12
N THR A 72 -5.05 -2.82 -0.94
CA THR A 72 -6.20 -2.90 -1.85
C THR A 72 -7.48 -3.34 -1.13
N GLY A 73 -7.39 -4.31 -0.22
CA GLY A 73 -8.50 -4.77 0.61
C GLY A 73 -9.05 -3.67 1.52
N LEU A 74 -8.16 -2.98 2.24
CA LEU A 74 -8.51 -1.82 3.07
C LEU A 74 -9.19 -0.72 2.26
N ALA A 75 -8.65 -0.45 1.08
CA ALA A 75 -9.22 0.48 0.13
C ALA A 75 -10.65 0.08 -0.26
N THR A 76 -10.87 -1.19 -0.62
CA THR A 76 -12.19 -1.70 -1.03
C THR A 76 -13.23 -1.63 0.09
N ILE A 77 -12.84 -2.00 1.31
CA ILE A 77 -13.70 -1.91 2.50
C ILE A 77 -14.08 -0.46 2.76
N TRP A 78 -13.10 0.45 2.69
CA TRP A 78 -13.35 1.88 2.88
C TRP A 78 -14.36 2.42 1.87
N GLU A 79 -14.23 2.08 0.59
CA GLU A 79 -15.25 2.44 -0.41
C GLU A 79 -16.61 1.83 -0.07
N THR A 80 -16.67 0.56 0.34
CA THR A 80 -17.97 -0.08 0.60
C THR A 80 -18.69 0.54 1.82
N ASP A 81 -17.94 0.83 2.87
CA ASP A 81 -18.49 1.22 4.18
C ASP A 81 -18.60 2.75 4.37
N TYR A 82 -17.74 3.53 3.71
CA TYR A 82 -17.67 4.99 3.85
C TYR A 82 -18.05 5.77 2.58
N ASP A 83 -18.29 5.10 1.43
CA ASP A 83 -18.78 5.75 0.21
C ASP A 83 -20.32 5.86 0.17
N ARG A 84 -21.04 5.26 1.14
CA ARG A 84 -22.50 5.29 1.24
C ARG A 84 -23.07 6.50 1.96
#